data_AF-D7L414-F1
#
_entry.id   AF-D7L414-F1
#
_cell.length_a   1.000
_cell.length_b   1.000
_cell.length_c   1.000
_cell.angle_alpha   90.00
_cell.angle_beta   90.00
_cell.angle_gamma   90.00
#
_symmetry.space_group_name_H-M   'P 1'
#
loop_
_entity.id
_entity.type
_entity.pdbx_description
1 polymer ?
#
loop_
_entity_poly.entity_id
_entity_poly.type
_entity_poly.pdbx_seq_one_letter_code
_entity_poly.pdbx_strand_id
1 'polypeptide(L)'
;MSCNHRIIVEGICRECRSSVTQPNDDFQHFNNLANGLSLSHEFVGSLKSHVSKNSLEKKKLHLVLNLYGTFFDSQAFPCLSNKEKYLKGKVNSRNDLWQTRIRGHDVLIKLRPFVHEFLREANKLFILHVTTLCIPEYADFVLKLLDPHQLYFGNRIISLSKHVIWEKTLDQVLVGEREVIILDDRYDVWSPENRSNLLQITTYSYFKATKKRNSIDGGMFQNLFKYFLKIFSRDDDNLLSDSNSYSEERKDESVDDGALANALRFLFKIHQDFFNHHYSENDIYKRDVRVFLHS
;
A
#
# COMPACT_ATOMS: atom_id res chain seq x y z
N MET A 1 -2.81 -10.59 -41.80
CA MET A 1 -2.97 -11.24 -40.49
C MET A 1 -3.83 -10.32 -39.62
N SER A 2 -4.86 -10.85 -38.98
CA SER A 2 -5.65 -10.12 -37.97
C SER A 2 -4.81 -10.00 -36.69
N CYS A 3 -4.70 -8.79 -36.15
CA CYS A 3 -4.03 -8.53 -34.88
C CYS A 3 -5.06 -8.61 -33.74
N ASN A 4 -4.69 -9.22 -32.61
CA ASN A 4 -5.54 -9.30 -31.42
C ASN A 4 -5.35 -8.11 -30.47
N HIS A 5 -4.50 -7.15 -30.84
CA HIS A 5 -4.33 -5.87 -30.14
C HIS A 5 -3.97 -5.98 -28.65
N ARG A 6 -3.23 -7.02 -28.25
CA ARG A 6 -2.97 -7.38 -26.84
C ARG A 6 -2.30 -6.31 -25.99
N ILE A 7 -1.37 -5.55 -26.60
CA ILE A 7 -0.57 -4.52 -25.93
C ILE A 7 -0.72 -3.21 -26.69
N ILE A 8 -1.36 -2.24 -26.06
CA ILE A 8 -1.56 -0.89 -26.57
C ILE A 8 -0.76 0.07 -25.71
N VAL A 9 -0.06 1.01 -26.33
CA VAL A 9 0.59 2.11 -25.60
C VAL A 9 0.30 3.39 -26.35
N GLU A 10 -0.26 4.38 -25.65
CA GLU A 10 -0.63 5.68 -26.22
C GLU A 10 -1.57 5.53 -27.45
N GLY A 11 -2.48 4.56 -27.39
CA GLY A 11 -3.45 4.29 -28.47
C GLY A 11 -2.89 3.51 -29.67
N ILE A 12 -1.61 3.11 -29.63
CA ILE A 12 -0.96 2.37 -30.72
C ILE A 12 -0.68 0.93 -30.29
N CYS A 13 -1.08 -0.03 -31.13
CA CYS A 13 -0.76 -1.44 -30.90
C CYS A 13 0.74 -1.71 -31.12
N ARG A 14 1.38 -2.38 -30.15
CA ARG A 14 2.81 -2.72 -30.23
C ARG A 14 3.13 -3.86 -31.19
N GLU A 15 2.13 -4.64 -31.61
CA GLU A 15 2.30 -5.74 -32.56
C GLU A 15 2.11 -5.28 -34.01
N CYS A 16 0.92 -4.76 -34.36
CA CYS A 16 0.60 -4.39 -35.75
C CYS A 16 0.80 -2.91 -36.08
N ARG A 17 1.14 -2.06 -35.09
CA ARG A 17 1.36 -0.61 -35.23
C ARG A 17 0.14 0.20 -35.69
N SER A 18 -1.05 -0.40 -35.75
CA SER A 18 -2.27 0.33 -36.04
C SER A 18 -2.70 1.17 -34.83
N SER A 19 -3.33 2.32 -35.11
CA SER A 19 -4.10 3.05 -34.11
C SER A 19 -5.30 2.22 -33.69
N VAL A 20 -5.59 2.16 -32.39
CA VAL A 20 -6.76 1.48 -31.84
C VAL A 20 -7.67 2.55 -31.24
N THR A 21 -8.81 2.79 -31.89
CA THR A 21 -9.89 3.61 -31.32
C THR A 21 -10.49 2.85 -30.15
N GLN A 22 -10.36 3.36 -28.93
CA GLN A 22 -10.73 2.68 -27.69
C GLN A 22 -12.26 2.66 -27.50
N PRO A 23 -12.96 1.52 -27.61
CA PRO A 23 -14.09 1.26 -26.73
C PRO A 23 -13.50 0.98 -25.34
N ASN A 24 -13.95 1.73 -24.32
CA ASN A 24 -13.32 1.74 -22.99
C ASN A 24 -13.33 0.38 -22.26
N ASP A 25 -14.19 -0.56 -22.66
CA ASP A 25 -14.44 -1.79 -21.86
C ASP A 25 -13.65 -3.02 -22.31
N ASP A 26 -12.95 -2.98 -23.46
CA ASP A 26 -12.20 -4.14 -23.97
C ASP A 26 -10.77 -4.23 -23.41
N PHE A 27 -10.30 -3.16 -22.76
CA PHE A 27 -8.92 -2.99 -22.35
C PHE A 27 -8.80 -2.49 -20.92
N GLN A 28 -7.83 -3.03 -20.20
CA GLN A 28 -7.48 -2.58 -18.87
C GLN A 28 -6.23 -1.69 -18.92
N HIS A 29 -6.31 -0.52 -18.28
CA HIS A 29 -5.20 0.44 -18.20
C HIS A 29 -4.23 0.08 -17.07
N PHE A 30 -2.93 0.17 -17.35
CA PHE A 30 -1.82 -0.11 -16.41
C PHE A 30 -0.82 1.06 -16.39
N ASN A 31 -1.30 2.25 -16.07
CA ASN A 31 -0.49 3.47 -16.03
C ASN A 31 0.62 3.43 -14.96
N ASN A 32 0.49 2.56 -13.96
CA ASN A 32 1.51 2.30 -12.97
C ASN A 32 2.76 1.61 -13.56
N LEU A 33 2.59 0.81 -14.61
CA LEU A 33 3.69 0.10 -15.26
C LEU A 33 4.32 0.93 -16.37
N ALA A 34 3.50 1.59 -17.18
CA ALA A 34 3.94 2.57 -18.17
C ALA A 34 2.79 3.50 -18.54
N ASN A 35 3.10 4.79 -18.73
CA ASN A 35 2.11 5.78 -19.15
C ASN A 35 1.43 5.35 -20.46
N GLY A 36 0.09 5.40 -20.47
CA GLY A 36 -0.70 5.07 -21.65
C GLY A 36 -0.72 3.59 -22.02
N LEU A 37 -0.21 2.70 -21.15
CA LEU A 37 -0.28 1.25 -21.34
C LEU A 37 -1.70 0.75 -21.10
N SER A 38 -2.24 0.02 -22.07
CA SER A 38 -3.47 -0.75 -21.95
C SER A 38 -3.26 -2.17 -22.47
N LEU A 39 -3.81 -3.14 -21.76
CA LEU A 39 -3.72 -4.56 -22.08
C LEU A 39 -5.11 -5.13 -22.29
N SER A 40 -5.27 -6.05 -23.25
CA SER A 40 -6.54 -6.74 -23.41
C SER A 40 -6.82 -7.66 -22.22
N HIS A 41 -8.09 -7.85 -21.84
CA HIS A 41 -8.46 -8.70 -20.71
C HIS A 41 -7.96 -10.14 -20.85
N GLU A 42 -8.00 -10.73 -22.06
CA GLU A 42 -7.44 -12.07 -22.34
C GLU A 42 -5.95 -12.13 -22.01
N PHE A 43 -5.19 -11.09 -22.41
CA PHE A 43 -3.76 -11.04 -22.18
C PHE A 43 -3.44 -10.82 -20.70
N VAL A 44 -4.19 -9.97 -20.00
CA VAL A 44 -4.09 -9.83 -18.54
C VAL A 44 -4.32 -11.16 -17.83
N GLY A 45 -5.37 -11.91 -18.20
CA GLY A 45 -5.64 -13.23 -17.63
C GLY A 45 -4.47 -14.20 -17.83
N SER A 46 -3.92 -14.23 -19.04
CA SER A 46 -2.75 -15.06 -19.38
C SER A 46 -1.50 -14.66 -18.58
N LEU A 47 -1.25 -13.36 -18.40
CA LEU A 47 -0.17 -12.84 -17.57
C LEU A 47 -0.34 -13.22 -16.11
N LYS A 48 -1.55 -13.03 -15.55
CA LYS A 48 -1.86 -13.42 -14.16
C LYS A 48 -1.56 -14.89 -13.93
N SER A 49 -2.02 -15.79 -14.80
CA SER A 49 -1.73 -17.23 -14.70
C SER A 49 -0.22 -17.55 -14.77
N HIS A 50 0.52 -16.88 -15.66
CA HIS A 50 1.96 -17.08 -15.78
C HIS A 50 2.71 -16.59 -14.54
N VAL A 51 2.37 -15.41 -14.02
CA VAL A 51 2.97 -14.84 -12.81
C VAL A 51 2.67 -15.71 -11.60
N SER A 52 1.42 -16.15 -11.41
CA SER A 52 1.02 -17.06 -10.31
C SER A 52 1.79 -18.37 -10.38
N LYS A 53 1.94 -18.98 -11.56
CA LYS A 53 2.72 -20.21 -11.71
C LYS A 53 4.17 -20.03 -11.26
N ASN A 54 4.82 -18.97 -11.75
CA ASN A 54 6.23 -18.69 -11.44
C ASN A 54 6.45 -18.36 -9.95
N SER A 55 5.52 -17.69 -9.28
CA SER A 55 5.63 -17.36 -7.86
C SER A 55 5.41 -18.59 -6.97
N LEU A 56 4.41 -19.40 -7.29
CA LEU A 56 4.12 -20.64 -6.56
C LEU A 56 5.25 -21.69 -6.67
N GLU A 57 5.88 -21.83 -7.84
CA GLU A 57 7.08 -22.68 -8.02
C GLU A 57 8.23 -22.24 -7.11
N LYS A 58 8.35 -20.93 -6.84
CA LYS A 58 9.33 -20.36 -5.90
C LYS A 58 8.86 -20.38 -4.44
N LYS A 59 7.72 -21.01 -4.16
CA LYS A 59 7.03 -21.00 -2.87
C LYS A 59 6.81 -19.57 -2.34
N LYS A 60 6.39 -18.66 -3.22
CA LYS A 60 6.06 -17.28 -2.85
C LYS A 60 4.61 -16.94 -3.12
N LEU A 61 3.99 -16.28 -2.14
CA LEU A 61 2.70 -15.59 -2.29
C LEU A 61 2.93 -14.11 -2.63
N HIS A 62 1.86 -13.35 -2.81
CA HIS A 62 1.93 -11.91 -3.09
C HIS A 62 1.39 -11.12 -1.90
N LEU A 63 2.13 -10.09 -1.48
CA LEU A 63 1.74 -9.22 -0.37
C LEU A 63 1.64 -7.78 -0.86
N VAL A 64 0.43 -7.23 -0.83
CA VAL A 64 0.13 -5.84 -1.19
C VAL A 64 0.11 -5.00 0.07
N LEU A 65 0.94 -3.96 0.11
CA LEU A 65 1.22 -3.19 1.32
C LEU A 65 0.72 -1.76 1.16
N ASN A 66 -0.07 -1.29 2.13
CA ASN A 66 -0.30 0.15 2.30
C ASN A 66 0.91 0.81 2.99
N LEU A 67 1.10 2.12 2.76
CA LEU A 67 2.18 2.88 3.39
C LEU A 67 1.69 3.71 4.59
N TYR A 68 0.85 4.71 4.36
CA TYR A 68 0.41 5.63 5.41
C TYR A 68 -0.57 4.96 6.35
N GLY A 69 -0.39 5.11 7.66
CA GLY A 69 -1.21 4.43 8.66
C GLY A 69 -0.85 2.95 8.84
N THR A 70 0.00 2.39 7.97
CA THR A 70 0.47 1.00 8.09
C THR A 70 1.96 0.94 8.44
N PHE A 71 2.82 1.62 7.69
CA PHE A 71 4.29 1.65 7.87
C PHE A 71 4.83 2.96 8.40
N PHE A 72 4.09 4.06 8.24
CA PHE A 72 4.51 5.35 8.77
C PHE A 72 3.31 6.22 9.12
N ASP A 73 3.58 7.19 9.97
CA ASP A 73 2.69 8.32 10.25
C ASP A 73 3.45 9.63 9.99
N SER A 74 2.72 10.72 9.78
CA SER A 74 3.32 12.01 9.47
C SER A 74 2.60 13.18 10.12
N GLN A 75 3.34 14.26 10.37
CA GLN A 75 2.75 15.48 10.89
C GLN A 75 3.51 16.71 10.39
N ALA A 76 2.77 17.62 9.75
CA ALA A 76 3.30 18.92 9.36
C ALA A 76 3.64 19.75 10.60
N PHE A 77 4.76 20.48 10.56
CA PHE A 77 5.29 21.27 11.67
C PHE A 77 4.27 22.25 12.27
N PRO A 78 3.42 22.94 11.48
CA PRO A 78 2.40 23.84 12.01
C PRO A 78 1.31 23.15 12.84
N CYS A 79 1.07 21.84 12.64
CA CYS A 79 0.03 21.09 13.34
C CYS A 79 0.56 20.11 14.40
N LEU A 80 1.86 20.16 14.73
CA LEU A 80 2.42 19.51 15.91
C LEU A 80 1.82 20.12 17.19
N SER A 81 1.40 19.26 18.12
CA SER A 81 0.98 19.70 19.44
C SER A 81 2.16 20.25 20.26
N ASN A 82 1.88 20.98 21.34
CA ASN A 82 2.92 21.49 22.23
C ASN A 82 3.80 20.37 22.80
N LYS A 83 3.21 19.21 23.10
CA LYS A 83 3.93 18.04 23.60
C LYS A 83 4.81 17.37 22.56
N GLU A 84 4.62 17.62 21.27
CA GLU A 84 5.39 16.99 20.19
C GLU A 84 6.49 17.88 19.62
N LYS A 85 6.50 19.19 19.94
CA LYS A 85 7.49 20.14 19.41
C LYS A 85 8.94 19.74 19.70
N TYR A 86 9.20 19.00 20.77
CA TYR A 86 10.54 18.50 21.09
C TYR A 86 11.09 17.53 20.03
N LEU A 87 10.22 16.85 19.27
CA LEU A 87 10.62 15.87 18.24
C LEU A 87 11.42 16.53 17.11
N LYS A 88 11.25 17.83 16.88
CA LYS A 88 12.05 18.60 15.91
C LYS A 88 13.56 18.50 16.21
N GLY A 89 13.92 18.51 17.48
CA GLY A 89 15.32 18.36 17.92
C GLY A 89 15.83 16.92 17.93
N LYS A 90 15.00 15.93 17.57
CA LYS A 90 15.33 14.50 17.65
C LYS A 90 15.56 13.82 16.31
N VAL A 91 15.29 14.50 15.19
CA VAL A 91 15.42 13.96 13.82
C VAL A 91 16.81 13.35 13.57
N ASN A 92 17.88 14.03 13.99
CA ASN A 92 19.25 13.54 13.78
C ASN A 92 19.72 12.48 14.80
N SER A 93 18.91 12.18 15.82
CA SER A 93 19.26 11.27 16.91
C SER A 93 18.54 9.93 16.84
N ARG A 94 17.67 9.76 15.84
CA ARG A 94 16.76 8.63 15.70
C ARG A 94 16.79 8.13 14.27
N ASN A 95 16.74 6.81 14.08
CA ASN A 95 16.70 6.17 12.77
C ASN A 95 15.28 6.03 12.20
N ASP A 96 14.26 6.26 13.02
CA ASP A 96 12.85 6.08 12.70
C ASP A 96 12.09 7.41 12.52
N LEU A 97 12.72 8.55 12.78
CA LEU A 97 12.11 9.87 12.71
C LEU A 97 12.86 10.76 11.72
N TRP A 98 12.16 11.20 10.69
CA TRP A 98 12.72 11.93 9.56
C TRP A 98 12.02 13.28 9.36
N GLN A 99 12.74 14.24 8.80
CA GLN A 99 12.18 15.52 8.35
C GLN A 99 12.31 15.64 6.84
N THR A 100 11.27 16.14 6.20
CA THR A 100 11.28 16.48 4.78
C THR A 100 10.39 17.70 4.52
N ARG A 101 10.44 18.23 3.29
CA ARG A 101 9.59 19.33 2.86
C ARG A 101 8.61 18.84 1.79
N ILE A 102 7.32 18.82 2.12
CA ILE A 102 6.25 18.40 1.20
C ILE A 102 5.35 19.59 0.92
N ARG A 103 5.13 19.90 -0.36
CA ARG A 103 4.33 21.06 -0.82
C ARG A 103 4.67 22.38 -0.10
N GLY A 104 5.96 22.61 0.14
CA GLY A 104 6.45 23.83 0.77
C GLY A 104 6.38 23.86 2.31
N HIS A 105 5.92 22.80 2.96
CA HIS A 105 5.86 22.71 4.42
C HIS A 105 6.83 21.69 4.98
N ASP A 106 7.45 22.01 6.11
CA ASP A 106 8.27 21.05 6.85
C ASP A 106 7.36 20.02 7.54
N VAL A 107 7.69 18.74 7.36
CA VAL A 107 6.90 17.59 7.81
C VAL A 107 7.82 16.62 8.55
N LEU A 108 7.34 16.12 9.69
CA LEU A 108 7.93 14.96 10.35
C LEU A 108 7.30 13.68 9.80
N ILE A 109 8.13 12.69 9.51
CA ILE A 109 7.76 11.33 9.13
C ILE A 109 8.27 10.41 10.23
N LYS A 110 7.40 9.60 10.81
CA LYS A 110 7.77 8.56 11.76
C LYS A 110 7.50 7.20 11.13
N LEU A 111 8.54 6.39 10.99
CA LEU A 111 8.41 5.00 10.60
C LEU A 111 7.89 4.17 11.79
N ARG A 112 6.99 3.23 11.49
CA ARG A 112 6.51 2.25 12.45
C ARG A 112 7.66 1.33 12.86
N PRO A 113 7.86 1.06 14.15
CA PRO A 113 8.91 0.13 14.57
C PRO A 113 8.78 -1.22 13.89
N PHE A 114 9.91 -1.91 13.74
CA PHE A 114 10.03 -3.20 13.05
C PHE A 114 9.81 -3.17 11.52
N VAL A 115 9.50 -2.03 10.88
CA VAL A 115 9.20 -1.99 9.43
C VAL A 115 10.30 -2.55 8.52
N HIS A 116 11.58 -2.27 8.81
CA HIS A 116 12.67 -2.80 7.98
C HIS A 116 12.86 -4.31 8.14
N GLU A 117 12.74 -4.81 9.38
CA GLU A 117 12.78 -6.24 9.66
C GLU A 117 11.59 -6.95 9.01
N PHE A 118 10.39 -6.38 9.14
CA PHE A 118 9.17 -6.83 8.49
C PHE A 118 9.38 -7.01 6.99
N LEU A 119 9.87 -5.99 6.28
CA LEU A 119 10.11 -6.05 4.83
C LEU A 119 11.15 -7.12 4.48
N ARG A 120 12.24 -7.22 5.25
CA ARG A 120 13.30 -8.20 5.04
C ARG A 120 12.79 -9.63 5.17
N GLU A 121 12.03 -9.92 6.22
CA GLU A 121 11.50 -11.25 6.50
C GLU A 121 10.34 -11.60 5.56
N ALA A 122 9.41 -10.67 5.33
CA ALA A 122 8.30 -10.87 4.39
C ALA A 122 8.81 -11.13 2.98
N ASN A 123 9.87 -10.46 2.52
CA ASN A 123 10.44 -10.67 1.19
C ASN A 123 11.00 -12.09 0.97
N LYS A 124 11.25 -12.87 2.02
CA LYS A 124 11.64 -14.29 1.87
C LYS A 124 10.48 -15.15 1.39
N LEU A 125 9.25 -14.78 1.77
CA LEU A 125 8.02 -15.58 1.62
C LEU A 125 7.07 -15.00 0.58
N PHE A 126 7.17 -13.69 0.33
CA PHE A 126 6.26 -12.94 -0.51
C PHE A 126 6.98 -12.18 -1.61
N ILE A 127 6.26 -11.92 -2.70
CA ILE A 127 6.57 -10.86 -3.66
C ILE A 127 5.82 -9.62 -3.19
N LEU A 128 6.57 -8.56 -2.87
CA LEU A 128 6.01 -7.35 -2.24
C LEU A 128 5.56 -6.33 -3.29
N HIS A 129 4.37 -5.78 -3.09
CA HIS A 129 3.76 -4.71 -3.88
C HIS A 129 3.36 -3.58 -2.93
N VAL A 130 3.31 -2.35 -3.44
CA VAL A 130 2.81 -1.20 -2.69
C VAL A 130 1.57 -0.67 -3.37
N THR A 131 0.48 -0.49 -2.62
CA THR A 131 -0.70 0.24 -3.06
C THR A 131 -1.01 1.36 -2.08
N THR A 132 -0.87 2.61 -2.53
CA THR A 132 -0.96 3.78 -1.65
C THR A 132 -1.88 4.86 -2.19
N LEU A 133 -2.65 5.46 -1.27
CA LEU A 133 -3.41 6.70 -1.51
C LEU A 133 -2.58 7.95 -1.19
N CYS A 134 -1.33 7.78 -0.69
CA CYS A 134 -0.41 8.90 -0.49
C CYS A 134 -0.22 9.66 -1.80
N ILE A 135 -0.14 10.99 -1.72
CA ILE A 135 0.37 11.76 -2.85
C ILE A 135 1.81 11.35 -3.18
N PRO A 136 2.24 11.51 -4.44
CA PRO A 136 3.52 10.97 -4.91
C PRO A 136 4.71 11.47 -4.09
N GLU A 137 4.68 12.73 -3.65
CA GLU A 137 5.77 13.34 -2.86
C GLU A 137 6.02 12.60 -1.53
N TYR A 138 4.97 12.16 -0.84
CA TYR A 138 5.10 11.35 0.38
C TYR A 138 5.54 9.93 0.05
N ALA A 139 4.91 9.31 -0.96
CA ALA A 139 5.23 7.95 -1.37
C ALA A 139 6.70 7.83 -1.78
N ASP A 140 7.19 8.71 -2.65
CA ASP A 140 8.56 8.72 -3.14
C ASP A 140 9.58 8.89 -2.01
N PHE A 141 9.28 9.76 -1.05
CA PHE A 141 10.16 9.97 0.10
C PHE A 141 10.23 8.71 0.98
N VAL A 142 9.08 8.16 1.36
CA VAL A 142 9.02 6.98 2.25
C VAL A 142 9.58 5.74 1.56
N LEU A 143 9.32 5.54 0.26
CA LEU A 143 9.88 4.42 -0.49
C LEU A 143 11.41 4.48 -0.56
N LYS A 144 12.01 5.67 -0.67
CA LYS A 144 13.48 5.83 -0.60
C LYS A 144 14.03 5.50 0.79
N LEU A 145 13.26 5.73 1.85
CA LEU A 145 13.65 5.33 3.20
C LEU A 145 13.54 3.80 3.39
N LEU A 146 12.46 3.19 2.90
CA LEU A 146 12.17 1.78 3.11
C LEU A 146 12.97 0.85 2.19
N ASP A 147 13.20 1.25 0.94
CA ASP A 147 13.81 0.43 -0.10
C ASP A 147 14.80 1.23 -0.98
N PRO A 148 15.89 1.79 -0.40
CA PRO A 148 16.83 2.65 -1.12
C PRO A 148 17.53 1.95 -2.29
N HIS A 149 17.64 0.62 -2.22
CA HIS A 149 18.30 -0.22 -3.23
C HIS A 149 17.32 -0.96 -4.16
N GLN A 150 16.01 -0.69 -4.05
CA GLN A 150 14.96 -1.33 -4.85
C GLN A 150 14.95 -2.87 -4.79
N LEU A 151 15.27 -3.43 -3.62
CA LEU A 151 15.30 -4.86 -3.36
C LEU A 151 13.91 -5.46 -3.13
N TYR A 152 12.96 -4.65 -2.65
CA TYR A 152 11.66 -5.12 -2.18
C TYR A 152 10.55 -4.86 -3.20
N PHE A 153 10.43 -3.63 -3.70
CA PHE A 153 9.28 -3.23 -4.51
C PHE A 153 9.60 -3.15 -6.00
N GLY A 154 10.78 -2.66 -6.38
CA GLY A 154 11.10 -2.34 -7.77
C GLY A 154 9.97 -1.52 -8.41
N ASN A 155 9.43 -1.97 -9.54
CA ASN A 155 8.33 -1.30 -10.24
C ASN A 155 6.92 -1.69 -9.76
N ARG A 156 6.80 -2.45 -8.65
CA ARG A 156 5.51 -2.93 -8.12
C ARG A 156 4.86 -1.91 -7.17
N ILE A 157 4.70 -0.67 -7.66
CA ILE A 157 4.14 0.45 -6.89
C ILE A 157 2.92 0.99 -7.63
N ILE A 158 1.77 1.01 -6.94
CA ILE A 158 0.48 1.49 -7.43
C ILE A 158 0.10 2.71 -6.58
N SER A 159 0.29 3.90 -7.15
CA SER A 159 -0.05 5.18 -6.50
C SER A 159 -1.39 5.69 -7.04
N LEU A 160 -2.43 5.63 -6.20
CA LEU A 160 -3.81 5.90 -6.62
C LEU A 160 -4.24 7.36 -6.41
N SER A 161 -3.36 8.22 -5.88
CA SER A 161 -3.65 9.62 -5.57
C SER A 161 -4.07 10.51 -6.75
N LYS A 162 -4.04 9.98 -7.98
CA LYS A 162 -4.41 10.70 -9.21
C LYS A 162 -5.81 10.30 -9.71
N HIS A 163 -6.47 9.32 -9.09
CA HIS A 163 -7.79 8.86 -9.50
C HIS A 163 -8.91 9.62 -8.78
N VAL A 164 -10.04 9.79 -9.46
CA VAL A 164 -11.26 10.42 -8.91
C VAL A 164 -11.95 9.49 -7.90
N ILE A 165 -11.76 8.19 -8.08
CA ILE A 165 -12.30 7.13 -7.23
C ILE A 165 -11.19 6.72 -6.25
N TRP A 166 -11.47 6.81 -4.95
CA TRP A 166 -10.53 6.53 -3.86
C TRP A 166 -10.60 5.08 -3.38
N GLU A 167 -10.98 4.20 -4.29
CA GLU A 167 -11.10 2.77 -4.06
C GLU A 167 -9.83 2.08 -4.57
N LYS A 168 -9.26 1.24 -3.71
CA LYS A 168 -8.17 0.33 -4.03
C LYS A 168 -8.77 -0.96 -4.57
N THR A 169 -8.22 -1.42 -5.69
CA THR A 169 -8.54 -2.72 -6.29
C THR A 169 -7.26 -3.49 -6.59
N LEU A 170 -7.36 -4.81 -6.66
CA LEU A 170 -6.28 -5.71 -7.08
C LEU A 170 -6.15 -5.80 -8.60
N ASP A 171 -6.96 -5.07 -9.37
CA ASP A 171 -6.94 -5.11 -10.83
C ASP A 171 -5.57 -4.74 -11.39
N GLN A 172 -4.93 -3.75 -10.77
CA GLN A 172 -3.60 -3.25 -11.16
C GLN A 172 -2.46 -4.21 -10.75
N VAL A 173 -2.75 -5.27 -9.99
CA VAL A 173 -1.79 -6.31 -9.61
C VAL A 173 -1.91 -7.47 -10.59
N LEU A 174 -0.85 -7.72 -11.37
CA LEU A 174 -0.81 -8.77 -12.40
C LEU A 174 -0.59 -10.19 -11.82
N VAL A 175 -1.39 -10.59 -10.83
CA VAL A 175 -1.42 -11.94 -10.25
C VAL A 175 -2.86 -12.37 -9.97
N GLY A 176 -3.11 -13.68 -9.86
CA GLY A 176 -4.38 -14.21 -9.36
C GLY A 176 -4.66 -13.78 -7.90
N GLU A 177 -5.89 -13.34 -7.62
CA GLU A 177 -6.26 -12.86 -6.28
C GLU A 177 -6.18 -13.94 -5.20
N ARG A 178 -6.26 -15.22 -5.60
CA ARG A 178 -6.14 -16.37 -4.68
C ARG A 178 -4.78 -16.49 -4.03
N GLU A 179 -3.76 -15.81 -4.57
CA GLU A 179 -2.40 -15.81 -4.03
C GLU A 179 -2.01 -14.47 -3.38
N VAL A 180 -2.96 -13.53 -3.25
CA VAL A 180 -2.72 -12.16 -2.76
C VAL A 180 -3.25 -11.98 -1.36
N ILE A 181 -2.39 -11.48 -0.47
CA ILE A 181 -2.78 -10.93 0.82
C ILE A 181 -2.59 -9.41 0.77
N ILE A 182 -3.53 -8.66 1.32
CA ILE A 182 -3.44 -7.21 1.50
C ILE A 182 -3.15 -6.94 2.98
N LEU A 183 -2.12 -6.13 3.27
CA LEU A 183 -1.91 -5.56 4.60
C LEU A 183 -2.20 -4.07 4.54
N ASP A 184 -3.32 -3.67 5.13
CA ASP A 184 -3.79 -2.29 5.16
C ASP A 184 -4.50 -2.04 6.49
N ASP A 185 -4.45 -0.80 6.99
CA ASP A 185 -5.16 -0.43 8.21
C ASP A 185 -6.63 -0.07 7.94
N ARG A 186 -6.96 0.24 6.68
CA ARG A 186 -8.32 0.64 6.27
C ARG A 186 -9.02 -0.43 5.45
N TYR A 187 -10.17 -0.88 5.96
CA TYR A 187 -11.07 -1.80 5.27
C TYR A 187 -11.91 -1.11 4.19
N ASP A 188 -12.35 0.10 4.47
CA ASP A 188 -13.35 0.84 3.69
C ASP A 188 -12.83 1.34 2.34
N VAL A 189 -11.51 1.49 2.19
CA VAL A 189 -10.86 1.94 0.96
C VAL A 189 -10.70 0.84 -0.08
N TRP A 190 -10.94 -0.43 0.25
CA TRP A 190 -10.86 -1.54 -0.69
C TRP A 190 -12.22 -1.87 -1.28
N SER A 191 -12.25 -2.29 -2.55
CA SER A 191 -13.48 -2.73 -3.20
C SER A 191 -14.15 -3.87 -2.44
N PRO A 192 -15.48 -3.98 -2.48
CA PRO A 192 -16.22 -5.07 -1.82
C PRO A 192 -15.63 -6.46 -2.08
N GLU A 193 -15.17 -6.73 -3.30
CA GLU A 193 -14.66 -8.02 -3.75
C GLU A 193 -13.28 -8.33 -3.15
N ASN A 194 -12.41 -7.31 -3.05
CA ASN A 194 -11.03 -7.48 -2.59
C ASN A 194 -10.87 -7.42 -1.06
N ARG A 195 -11.89 -7.00 -0.32
CA ARG A 195 -11.88 -7.03 1.16
C ARG A 195 -11.66 -8.43 1.73
N SER A 196 -12.04 -9.47 1.00
CA SER A 196 -11.78 -10.86 1.38
C SER A 196 -10.28 -11.21 1.45
N ASN A 197 -9.41 -10.43 0.78
CA ASN A 197 -7.96 -10.57 0.80
C ASN A 197 -7.29 -9.74 1.91
N LEU A 198 -8.05 -8.95 2.67
CA LEU A 198 -7.49 -7.99 3.63
C LEU A 198 -7.16 -8.63 4.98
N LEU A 199 -5.88 -8.60 5.33
CA LEU A 199 -5.40 -8.65 6.70
C LEU A 199 -5.38 -7.23 7.27
N GLN A 200 -6.42 -6.86 8.00
CA GLN A 200 -6.50 -5.52 8.57
C GLN A 200 -5.54 -5.38 9.75
N ILE A 201 -4.60 -4.45 9.66
CA ILE A 201 -3.69 -4.10 10.76
C ILE A 201 -4.22 -2.90 11.54
N THR A 202 -3.82 -2.76 12.80
CA THR A 202 -4.11 -1.54 13.55
C THR A 202 -3.45 -0.33 12.88
N THR A 203 -4.19 0.77 12.79
CA THR A 203 -3.66 2.04 12.25
C THR A 203 -2.51 2.54 13.12
N TYR A 204 -1.37 2.77 12.50
CA TYR A 204 -0.23 3.45 13.09
C TYR A 204 -0.49 4.95 13.17
N SER A 205 -0.54 5.48 14.39
CA SER A 205 -0.87 6.88 14.67
C SER A 205 0.05 7.43 15.74
N TYR A 206 1.30 7.67 15.36
CA TYR A 206 2.30 8.21 16.26
C TYR A 206 1.97 9.63 16.73
N PHE A 207 1.54 10.50 15.81
CA PHE A 207 1.25 11.90 16.11
C PHE A 207 -0.20 12.09 16.57
N LYS A 208 -0.42 13.05 17.48
CA LYS A 208 -1.76 13.39 17.96
C LYS A 208 -2.58 13.99 16.83
N ALA A 209 -3.81 13.51 16.67
CA ALA A 209 -4.79 14.19 15.83
C ALA A 209 -5.12 15.55 16.47
N THR A 210 -4.75 16.67 15.81
CA THR A 210 -5.04 18.02 16.32
C THR A 210 -6.20 18.66 15.55
N LYS A 211 -7.09 19.40 16.22
CA LYS A 211 -8.16 20.21 15.57
C LYS A 211 -7.61 21.24 14.56
N LYS A 212 -6.36 21.70 14.76
CA LYS A 212 -5.60 22.58 13.83
C LYS A 212 -5.23 21.91 12.50
N ARG A 213 -5.54 20.62 12.33
CA ARG A 213 -5.62 20.00 11.01
C ARG A 213 -6.56 20.80 10.10
N ASN A 214 -7.71 21.28 10.59
CA ASN A 214 -8.78 21.85 9.75
C ASN A 214 -8.67 23.35 9.41
N SER A 215 -7.66 24.08 9.88
CA SER A 215 -7.65 25.56 9.87
C SER A 215 -6.39 26.21 9.28
N ILE A 216 -5.80 25.62 8.22
CA ILE A 216 -4.80 26.32 7.40
C ILE A 216 -5.54 27.17 6.36
N ASP A 217 -5.54 28.47 6.58
CA ASP A 217 -6.30 29.46 5.82
C ASP A 217 -5.51 29.91 4.58
N GLY A 218 -6.05 29.64 3.39
CA GLY A 218 -5.50 29.99 2.09
C GLY A 218 -6.38 29.48 0.95
N GLY A 219 -7.13 30.37 0.31
CA GLY A 219 -8.36 30.12 -0.48
C GLY A 219 -8.34 29.20 -1.71
N MET A 220 -7.24 28.50 -2.01
CA MET A 220 -7.19 27.41 -3.00
C MET A 220 -6.83 26.05 -2.36
N PHE A 221 -6.19 26.09 -1.19
CA PHE A 221 -5.81 24.92 -0.41
C PHE A 221 -6.95 24.35 0.42
N GLN A 222 -8.00 25.12 0.73
CA GLN A 222 -9.10 24.62 1.57
C GLN A 222 -9.79 23.38 0.99
N ASN A 223 -9.97 23.26 -0.33
CA ASN A 223 -10.65 22.10 -0.92
C ASN A 223 -9.74 20.87 -0.96
N LEU A 224 -8.53 20.97 -1.54
CA LEU A 224 -7.58 19.86 -1.59
C LEU A 224 -7.06 19.45 -0.20
N PHE A 225 -6.90 20.39 0.73
CA PHE A 225 -6.43 20.13 2.09
C PHE A 225 -7.56 19.65 3.01
N LYS A 226 -8.81 20.17 2.92
CA LYS A 226 -9.97 19.50 3.56
C LYS A 226 -10.18 18.10 3.02
N TYR A 227 -9.89 17.87 1.73
CA TYR A 227 -10.00 16.54 1.11
C TYR A 227 -8.88 15.60 1.54
N PHE A 228 -7.64 16.09 1.62
CA PHE A 228 -6.49 15.38 2.19
C PHE A 228 -6.78 15.05 3.67
N LEU A 229 -7.27 16.02 4.42
CA LEU A 229 -7.76 15.78 5.78
C LEU A 229 -8.93 14.82 5.79
N LYS A 230 -9.87 14.80 4.86
CA LYS A 230 -10.92 13.77 4.86
C LYS A 230 -10.37 12.37 4.60
N ILE A 231 -9.25 12.24 3.89
CA ILE A 231 -8.54 10.97 3.65
C ILE A 231 -7.68 10.54 4.85
N PHE A 232 -7.07 11.48 5.57
CA PHE A 232 -6.15 11.23 6.70
C PHE A 232 -6.76 11.50 8.09
N SER A 233 -7.94 12.12 8.13
CA SER A 233 -8.78 12.27 9.31
C SER A 233 -9.66 11.05 9.38
N ARG A 234 -9.51 10.36 10.50
CA ARG A 234 -10.44 9.34 10.98
C ARG A 234 -11.85 9.93 10.94
N ASP A 235 -12.81 9.23 10.34
CA ASP A 235 -14.26 9.53 10.38
C ASP A 235 -14.82 9.32 11.79
N ASP A 236 -14.23 9.99 12.78
CA ASP A 236 -14.63 9.95 14.18
C ASP A 236 -14.76 11.39 14.70
N ASP A 237 -15.59 12.18 14.02
CA ASP A 237 -16.03 13.51 14.49
C ASP A 237 -16.81 13.45 15.82
N ASN A 238 -17.01 12.25 16.39
CA ASN A 238 -17.58 12.04 17.73
C ASN A 238 -16.60 11.50 18.79
N LEU A 239 -15.32 11.31 18.46
CA LEU A 239 -14.27 10.99 19.45
C LEU A 239 -13.25 12.14 19.55
N LEU A 240 -13.76 13.31 19.95
CA LEU A 240 -12.98 14.24 20.77
C LEU A 240 -12.76 13.65 22.17
N SER A 241 -12.14 12.48 22.24
CA SER A 241 -11.60 12.02 23.52
C SER A 241 -10.29 12.77 23.75
N ASP A 242 -10.02 13.08 25.01
CA ASP A 242 -8.68 13.38 25.54
C ASP A 242 -7.70 12.21 25.35
N SER A 243 -7.85 11.40 24.29
CA SER A 243 -6.95 10.32 23.97
C SER A 243 -5.55 10.86 23.79
N ASN A 244 -4.65 10.23 24.54
CA ASN A 244 -3.23 10.41 24.42
C ASN A 244 -2.81 10.07 22.99
N SER A 245 -1.80 10.77 22.45
CA SER A 245 -1.14 10.30 21.23
C SER A 245 -0.56 8.89 21.49
N TYR A 246 -0.47 8.00 20.50
CA TYR A 246 0.17 6.70 20.76
C TYR A 246 1.67 6.84 21.11
N SER A 247 2.29 8.00 20.86
CA SER A 247 3.61 8.36 21.40
C SER A 247 3.66 8.38 22.94
N GLU A 248 2.51 8.52 23.61
CA GLU A 248 2.36 8.51 25.07
C GLU A 248 2.02 7.10 25.62
N GLU A 249 1.42 6.20 24.82
CA GLU A 249 1.04 4.84 25.27
C GLU A 249 2.09 3.74 24.94
N ARG A 250 2.97 3.95 23.95
CA ARG A 250 4.02 3.01 23.49
C ARG A 250 3.57 1.59 23.11
N LYS A 251 2.26 1.30 23.06
CA LYS A 251 1.72 -0.04 22.78
C LYS A 251 2.16 -0.63 21.44
N ASP A 252 2.39 0.21 20.44
CA ASP A 252 2.79 -0.21 19.09
C ASP A 252 4.25 0.12 18.75
N GLU A 253 5.05 0.44 19.78
CA GLU A 253 6.48 0.73 19.60
C GLU A 253 7.38 -0.45 20.00
N SER A 254 6.79 -1.59 20.37
CA SER A 254 7.53 -2.83 20.60
C SER A 254 8.01 -3.44 19.29
N VAL A 255 9.27 -3.84 19.25
CA VAL A 255 9.87 -4.54 18.10
C VAL A 255 9.41 -6.00 18.06
N ASP A 256 9.22 -6.61 19.23
CA ASP A 256 8.90 -8.04 19.35
C ASP A 256 7.39 -8.29 19.31
N ASP A 257 6.58 -7.37 19.85
CA ASP A 257 5.14 -7.54 20.05
C ASP A 257 4.29 -6.41 19.45
N GLY A 258 4.92 -5.52 18.68
CA GLY A 258 4.21 -4.49 17.91
C GLY A 258 3.32 -5.10 16.82
N ALA A 259 2.44 -4.27 16.26
CA ALA A 259 1.47 -4.75 15.27
C ALA A 259 2.12 -5.36 14.02
N LEU A 260 3.24 -4.81 13.55
CA LEU A 260 3.96 -5.39 12.41
C LEU A 260 4.61 -6.74 12.74
N ALA A 261 5.12 -6.93 13.96
CA ALA A 261 5.65 -8.20 14.39
C ALA A 261 4.55 -9.28 14.47
N ASN A 262 3.39 -8.90 15.02
CA ASN A 262 2.20 -9.76 15.04
C ASN A 262 1.70 -10.10 13.63
N ALA A 263 1.62 -9.10 12.75
CA ALA A 263 1.22 -9.30 11.36
C ALA A 263 2.19 -10.23 10.62
N LEU A 264 3.51 -10.07 10.81
CA LEU A 264 4.50 -10.95 10.19
C LEU A 264 4.36 -12.39 10.68
N ARG A 265 4.15 -12.62 11.99
CA ARG A 265 3.90 -13.96 12.54
C ARG A 265 2.68 -14.61 11.91
N PHE A 266 1.60 -13.85 11.74
CA PHE A 266 0.39 -14.36 11.12
C PHE A 266 0.57 -14.65 9.62
N LEU A 267 1.24 -13.76 8.89
CA LEU A 267 1.61 -13.97 7.48
C LEU A 267 2.49 -15.21 7.30
N PHE A 268 3.43 -15.45 8.22
CA PHE A 268 4.27 -16.65 8.22
C PHE A 268 3.42 -17.92 8.37
N LYS A 269 2.47 -17.92 9.31
CA LYS A 269 1.53 -19.04 9.50
C LYS A 269 0.70 -19.30 8.24
N ILE A 270 0.11 -18.26 7.65
CA ILE A 270 -0.67 -18.38 6.41
C ILE A 270 0.18 -18.97 5.28
N HIS A 271 1.42 -18.50 5.12
CA HIS A 271 2.33 -19.02 4.12
C HIS A 271 2.63 -20.51 4.34
N GLN A 272 2.94 -20.91 5.57
CA GLN A 272 3.17 -22.31 5.92
C GLN A 272 1.95 -23.20 5.64
N ASP A 273 0.76 -22.76 6.06
CA ASP A 273 -0.48 -23.50 5.85
C ASP A 273 -0.81 -23.63 4.35
N PHE A 274 -0.60 -22.55 3.58
CA PHE A 274 -0.78 -22.55 2.13
C PHE A 274 0.18 -23.49 1.39
N PHE A 275 1.42 -23.65 1.85
CA PHE A 275 2.44 -24.51 1.22
C PHE A 275 2.64 -25.86 1.92
N ASN A 276 1.78 -26.24 2.86
CA ASN A 276 1.91 -27.50 3.59
C ASN A 276 1.91 -28.72 2.63
N HIS A 277 2.78 -29.69 2.88
CA HIS A 277 3.08 -30.86 2.04
C HIS A 277 1.99 -31.96 2.07
N HIS A 278 0.97 -31.82 2.91
CA HIS A 278 -0.15 -32.78 2.98
C HIS A 278 -1.08 -32.74 1.76
N TYR A 279 -0.86 -31.84 0.79
CA TYR A 279 -1.68 -31.74 -0.41
C TYR A 279 -0.86 -32.04 -1.66
N SER A 280 -1.53 -32.51 -2.71
CA SER A 280 -0.85 -32.83 -3.97
C SER A 280 -0.35 -31.57 -4.69
N GLU A 281 0.73 -31.69 -5.48
CA GLU A 281 1.26 -30.58 -6.27
C GLU A 281 0.22 -30.01 -7.25
N ASN A 282 -0.72 -30.83 -7.74
CA ASN A 282 -1.80 -30.37 -8.62
C ASN A 282 -2.87 -29.55 -7.90
N ASP A 283 -2.94 -29.62 -6.57
CA ASP A 283 -3.93 -28.87 -5.78
C ASP A 283 -3.47 -27.43 -5.50
N ILE A 284 -2.17 -27.14 -5.59
CA ILE A 284 -1.65 -25.82 -5.20
C ILE A 284 -2.26 -24.67 -6.00
N TYR A 285 -2.52 -24.89 -7.30
CA TYR A 285 -3.14 -23.92 -8.20
C TYR A 285 -4.65 -23.72 -7.96
N LYS A 286 -5.26 -24.59 -7.14
CA LYS A 286 -6.68 -24.47 -6.76
C LYS A 286 -6.86 -23.83 -5.39
N ARG A 287 -5.79 -23.72 -4.60
CA ARG A 287 -5.84 -23.14 -3.26
C ARG A 287 -6.16 -21.66 -3.31
N ASP A 288 -6.69 -21.15 -2.21
CA ASP A 288 -7.06 -19.76 -2.05
C ASP A 288 -6.61 -19.28 -0.67
N VAL A 289 -5.73 -18.28 -0.66
CA VAL A 289 -5.13 -17.71 0.55
C VAL A 289 -6.19 -17.15 1.50
N ARG A 290 -7.34 -16.72 0.96
CA ARG A 290 -8.45 -16.16 1.72
C ARG A 290 -9.06 -17.16 2.71
N VAL A 291 -8.97 -18.46 2.44
CA VAL A 291 -9.43 -19.51 3.37
C VAL A 291 -8.62 -19.48 4.67
N PHE A 292 -7.34 -19.12 4.60
CA PHE A 292 -6.43 -19.08 5.76
C PHE A 292 -6.42 -17.70 6.45
N LEU A 293 -6.86 -16.65 5.76
CA LEU A 293 -6.98 -15.31 6.34
C LEU A 293 -8.13 -15.23 7.37
N HIS A 294 -9.20 -15.98 7.14
CA HIS A 294 -10.44 -15.95 7.94
C HIS A 294 -10.66 -17.22 8.77
N SER A 295 -9.62 -18.05 8.92
CA SER A 295 -9.65 -19.31 9.69
C SER A 295 -9.35 -19.15 11.17
#